data_AF-A0A1Q5AEF1-F1
#
_entry.id   AF-A0A1Q5AEF1-F1
#
_cell.length_a   1.000
_cell.length_b   1.000
_cell.length_c   1.000
_cell.angle_alpha   90.00
_cell.angle_beta   90.00
_cell.angle_gamma   90.00
#
_symmetry.space_group_name_H-M   'P 1'
#
loop_
_entity.id
_entity.type
_entity.pdbx_description
1 polymer ?
#
loop_
_entity_poly.entity_id
_entity_poly.type
_entity_poly.pdbx_seq_one_letter_code
_entity_poly.pdbx_strand_id
1 'polypeptide(L)'
;MAGHFEATPGGGAAVALDEVEISILRSLAVQLLELIGPGDTPADGEDPLAALFAEGPSKPPSDPALARLFPDAYGGPDRPAEGGKPEEELRELSSEFRRFTENDLRSGKRDDAVTVVRTLDALSPAGDGGAVLTLTGDECRSWLRSLNDLRLTIGTRLEVSDEDEGGEGSLYRLPDTDPRKPMVMAYLWLGALQETLVEALMP
;
A
#
# COMPACT_ATOMS: atom_id res chain seq x y z
N MET A 1 -23.90 2.54 1.98
CA MET A 1 -23.29 1.21 1.86
C MET A 1 -22.02 1.41 1.11
N ALA A 2 -20.91 0.80 1.53
CA ALA A 2 -19.66 0.93 0.81
C ALA A 2 -19.84 0.45 -0.63
N GLY A 3 -19.28 1.17 -1.59
CA GLY A 3 -19.27 0.74 -2.98
C GLY A 3 -18.51 -0.57 -3.14
N HIS A 4 -18.97 -1.43 -4.05
CA HIS A 4 -18.26 -2.62 -4.48
C HIS A 4 -17.80 -2.43 -5.92
N PHE A 5 -16.61 -2.94 -6.25
CA PHE A 5 -16.14 -2.93 -7.63
C PHE A 5 -16.95 -3.90 -8.49
N GLU A 6 -17.38 -3.43 -9.65
CA GLU A 6 -18.03 -4.21 -10.70
C GLU A 6 -17.17 -4.21 -11.96
N ALA A 7 -17.10 -5.36 -12.65
CA ALA A 7 -16.35 -5.48 -13.89
C ALA A 7 -16.89 -4.55 -14.99
N THR A 8 -16.00 -3.88 -15.73
CA THR A 8 -16.36 -3.07 -16.89
C THR A 8 -15.92 -3.72 -18.20
N PRO A 9 -16.60 -3.43 -19.33
CA PRO A 9 -16.09 -3.82 -20.64
C PRO A 9 -14.64 -3.37 -20.83
N GLY A 10 -13.80 -4.24 -21.40
CA GLY A 10 -12.36 -3.97 -21.60
C GLY A 10 -11.44 -4.42 -20.45
N GLY A 11 -11.94 -5.18 -19.47
CA GLY A 11 -11.12 -5.76 -18.40
C GLY A 11 -10.75 -4.77 -17.29
N GLY A 12 -11.55 -3.73 -17.11
CA GLY A 12 -11.46 -2.77 -16.01
C GLY A 12 -12.49 -3.03 -14.92
N ALA A 13 -12.62 -2.09 -13.98
CA ALA A 13 -13.62 -2.15 -12.92
C ALA A 13 -14.14 -0.75 -12.57
N ALA A 14 -15.35 -0.68 -12.04
CA ALA A 14 -15.95 0.57 -11.57
C ALA A 14 -16.58 0.43 -10.18
N VAL A 15 -16.54 1.49 -9.38
CA VAL A 15 -17.14 1.53 -8.05
C VAL A 15 -17.76 2.90 -7.80
N ALA A 16 -18.95 2.92 -7.19
CA ALA A 16 -19.56 4.16 -6.71
C ALA A 16 -18.99 4.52 -5.34
N LEU A 17 -18.48 5.73 -5.18
CA LEU A 17 -17.91 6.24 -3.93
C LEU A 17 -18.61 7.54 -3.52
N ASP A 18 -18.83 7.72 -2.22
CA ASP A 18 -19.24 9.02 -1.68
C ASP A 18 -18.04 9.96 -1.44
N GLU A 19 -18.30 11.25 -1.19
CA GLU A 19 -17.26 12.27 -0.97
C GLU A 19 -16.35 11.94 0.22
N VAL A 20 -16.88 11.30 1.26
CA VAL A 20 -16.11 10.91 2.44
C VAL A 20 -15.16 9.77 2.10
N GLU A 21 -15.65 8.74 1.41
CA GLU A 21 -14.84 7.61 0.93
C GLU A 21 -13.71 8.10 -0.01
N ILE A 22 -14.03 8.99 -0.95
CA ILE A 22 -13.04 9.62 -1.85
C ILE A 22 -11.98 10.36 -1.05
N SER A 23 -12.40 11.21 -0.09
CA SER A 23 -11.49 11.98 0.75
C SER A 23 -10.59 11.08 1.61
N ILE A 24 -11.13 9.99 2.17
CA ILE A 24 -10.36 9.04 2.98
C ILE A 24 -9.33 8.32 2.12
N LEU A 25 -9.72 7.74 0.97
CA LEU A 25 -8.80 7.03 0.08
C LEU A 25 -7.69 7.95 -0.40
N ARG A 26 -8.04 9.18 -0.79
CA ARG A 26 -7.08 10.19 -1.22
C ARG A 26 -6.10 10.53 -0.09
N SER A 27 -6.61 10.79 1.12
CA SER A 27 -5.77 11.11 2.28
C SER A 27 -4.82 9.96 2.63
N LEU A 28 -5.30 8.72 2.62
CA LEU A 28 -4.48 7.54 2.87
C LEU A 28 -3.40 7.35 1.80
N ALA A 29 -3.74 7.52 0.52
CA ALA A 29 -2.77 7.42 -0.58
C ALA A 29 -1.68 8.51 -0.50
N VAL A 30 -2.05 9.74 -0.12
CA VAL A 30 -1.08 10.83 0.10
C VAL A 30 -0.18 10.52 1.30
N GLN A 31 -0.74 10.06 2.42
CA GLN A 31 0.05 9.65 3.59
C GLN A 31 1.01 8.49 3.25
N LEU A 32 0.61 7.56 2.39
CA LEU A 32 1.49 6.50 1.90
C LEU A 32 2.63 7.07 1.06
N LEU A 33 2.36 8.03 0.18
CA LEU A 33 3.40 8.72 -0.61
C LEU A 33 4.40 9.48 0.28
N GLU A 34 3.90 10.13 1.34
CA GLU A 34 4.74 10.81 2.33
C GLU A 34 5.60 9.82 3.12
N LEU A 35 5.02 8.70 3.55
CA LEU A 35 5.72 7.62 4.25
C LEU A 35 6.82 7.01 3.40
N ILE A 36 6.52 6.70 2.13
CA ILE A 36 7.49 6.17 1.18
C ILE A 36 8.60 7.21 0.91
N GLY A 37 8.33 8.50 1.05
CA GLY A 37 9.30 9.54 0.79
C GLY A 37 9.69 9.61 -0.69
N PRO A 38 10.55 10.56 -1.08
CA PRO A 38 10.97 10.72 -2.47
C PRO A 38 11.61 9.42 -3.00
N GLY A 39 11.31 9.09 -4.26
CA GLY A 39 12.08 8.07 -4.99
C GLY A 39 13.42 8.66 -5.43
N ASP A 40 14.10 8.00 -6.37
CA ASP A 40 15.37 8.46 -6.97
C ASP A 40 15.19 9.67 -7.90
N THR A 41 14.13 10.46 -7.72
CA THR A 41 13.99 11.71 -8.44
C THR A 41 15.03 12.67 -7.88
N PRO A 42 16.02 13.12 -8.69
CA PRO A 42 17.04 14.03 -8.22
C PRO A 42 16.38 15.29 -7.66
N ALA A 43 16.91 15.81 -6.55
CA ALA A 43 16.44 17.09 -6.03
C ALA A 43 16.68 18.19 -7.07
N ASP A 44 15.88 19.27 -7.04
CA ASP A 44 16.05 20.40 -7.95
C ASP A 44 17.50 20.92 -7.89
N GLY A 45 18.24 20.73 -9.00
CA GLY A 45 19.64 21.12 -9.13
C GLY A 45 20.67 19.98 -9.08
N GLU A 46 20.26 18.73 -8.83
CA GLU A 46 21.13 17.55 -8.96
C GLU A 46 21.20 17.05 -10.41
N ASP A 47 22.33 16.43 -10.78
CA ASP A 47 22.55 15.87 -12.12
C ASP A 47 21.59 14.68 -12.36
N PRO A 48 20.70 14.74 -13.37
CA PRO A 48 19.80 13.64 -13.70
C PRO A 48 20.52 12.33 -14.00
N LEU A 49 21.76 12.38 -14.50
CA LEU A 49 22.56 11.18 -14.74
C LEU A 49 23.10 10.58 -13.44
N ALA A 50 23.36 11.39 -12.40
CA ALA A 50 23.83 10.90 -11.11
C ALA A 50 22.75 10.07 -10.38
N ALA A 51 21.47 10.41 -10.54
CA ALA A 51 20.36 9.64 -10.00
C ALA A 51 20.31 8.20 -10.56
N LEU A 52 20.71 7.99 -11.82
CA LEU A 52 20.79 6.65 -12.42
C LEU A 52 21.89 5.76 -11.82
N PHE A 53 22.84 6.37 -11.10
CA PHE A 53 23.91 5.66 -10.39
C PHE A 53 23.76 5.74 -8.86
N ALA A 54 22.64 6.28 -8.37
CA ALA A 54 22.36 6.34 -6.94
C ALA A 54 22.17 4.91 -6.43
N GLU A 55 23.01 4.49 -5.49
CA GLU A 55 22.86 3.21 -4.82
C GLU A 55 21.74 3.32 -3.77
N GLY A 56 20.89 2.30 -3.70
CA GLY A 56 19.86 2.21 -2.67
C GLY A 56 20.43 2.05 -1.25
N PRO A 57 19.60 2.17 -0.21
CA PRO A 57 20.05 2.05 1.17
C PRO A 57 20.69 0.68 1.45
N SER A 58 21.70 0.65 2.32
CA SER A 58 22.34 -0.60 2.77
C SER A 58 21.68 -1.22 4.00
N LYS A 59 20.87 -0.46 4.72
CA LYS A 59 20.19 -0.90 5.96
C LYS A 59 18.68 -0.89 5.78
N PRO A 60 17.96 -1.79 6.49
CA PRO A 60 16.51 -1.78 6.47
C PRO A 60 15.96 -0.46 7.01
N PRO A 61 14.78 -0.03 6.54
CA PRO A 61 14.07 1.08 7.16
C PRO A 61 13.88 0.84 8.66
N SER A 62 14.09 1.87 9.48
CA SER A 62 13.85 1.78 10.92
C SER A 62 12.36 1.85 11.28
N ASP A 63 11.54 2.42 10.39
CA ASP A 63 10.10 2.42 10.55
C ASP A 63 9.53 1.03 10.22
N PRO A 64 8.77 0.40 11.14
CA PRO A 64 8.25 -0.95 10.91
C PRO A 64 7.34 -1.09 9.69
N ALA A 65 6.55 -0.05 9.36
CA ALA A 65 5.68 -0.09 8.19
C ALA A 65 6.52 -0.04 6.91
N LEU A 66 7.56 0.80 6.86
CA LEU A 66 8.50 0.80 5.74
C LEU A 66 9.27 -0.52 5.64
N ALA A 67 9.68 -1.12 6.77
CA ALA A 67 10.35 -2.41 6.75
C ALA A 67 9.47 -3.53 6.15
N ARG A 68 8.14 -3.47 6.33
CA ARG A 68 7.20 -4.38 5.66
C ARG A 68 7.00 -4.07 4.18
N LEU A 69 7.02 -2.80 3.80
CA LEU A 69 6.93 -2.38 2.38
C LEU A 69 8.22 -2.71 1.60
N PHE A 70 9.37 -2.69 2.27
CA PHE A 70 10.70 -2.95 1.71
C PHE A 70 11.39 -4.10 2.47
N PRO A 71 10.85 -5.34 2.36
CA PRO A 71 11.35 -6.48 3.12
C PRO A 71 12.74 -6.93 2.64
N ASP A 72 13.47 -7.60 3.53
CA ASP A 72 14.72 -8.28 3.17
C ASP A 72 14.44 -9.45 2.20
N ALA A 73 15.39 -9.74 1.31
CA ALA A 73 15.24 -10.83 0.33
C ALA A 73 15.38 -12.22 0.96
N TYR A 74 16.30 -12.36 1.93
CA TYR A 74 16.72 -13.65 2.50
C TYR A 74 16.29 -13.84 3.97
N GLY A 75 15.28 -13.09 4.41
CA GLY A 75 14.70 -13.10 5.75
C GLY A 75 13.70 -11.96 5.91
N GLY A 76 13.17 -11.71 7.10
CA GLY A 76 12.36 -10.52 7.36
C GLY A 76 11.45 -10.64 8.58
N PRO A 77 10.63 -9.60 8.85
CA PRO A 77 9.71 -9.58 9.99
C PRO A 77 8.79 -10.80 10.05
N ASP A 78 8.40 -11.31 8.88
CA ASP A 78 7.45 -12.40 8.72
C ASP A 78 8.05 -13.62 7.98
N ARG A 79 9.38 -13.69 7.80
CA ARG A 79 10.06 -14.79 7.07
C ARG A 79 11.32 -15.27 7.82
N PRO A 80 11.40 -16.56 8.19
CA PRO A 80 12.61 -17.11 8.81
C PRO A 80 13.80 -17.07 7.84
N ALA A 81 15.01 -16.97 8.40
CA ALA A 81 16.27 -17.03 7.68
C ALA A 81 16.35 -18.23 6.72
N GLU A 82 16.61 -17.97 5.44
CA GLU A 82 16.65 -19.02 4.42
C GLU A 82 17.94 -19.84 4.48
N GLY A 83 17.82 -21.16 4.32
CA GLY A 83 18.93 -22.03 3.91
C GLY A 83 19.98 -22.35 4.97
N GLY A 84 19.74 -22.10 6.27
CA GLY A 84 20.65 -22.46 7.36
C GLY A 84 21.99 -21.69 7.36
N LYS A 85 22.05 -20.58 6.62
CA LYS A 85 23.20 -19.69 6.58
C LYS A 85 23.33 -18.88 7.87
N PRO A 86 24.54 -18.46 8.27
CA PRO A 86 24.71 -17.54 9.39
C PRO A 86 23.94 -16.23 9.16
N GLU A 87 23.35 -15.67 10.22
CA GLU A 87 22.56 -14.43 10.15
C GLU A 87 23.36 -13.23 9.57
N GLU A 88 24.67 -13.20 9.83
CA GLU A 88 25.57 -12.16 9.30
C GLU A 88 25.65 -12.21 7.77
N GLU A 89 25.82 -13.41 7.20
CA GLU A 89 25.86 -13.62 5.75
C GLU A 89 24.51 -13.23 5.11
N LEU A 90 23.39 -13.59 5.73
CA LEU A 90 22.05 -13.22 5.24
C LEU A 90 21.82 -11.71 5.29
N ARG A 91 22.36 -11.02 6.30
CA ARG A 91 22.31 -9.57 6.42
C ARG A 91 23.13 -8.88 5.33
N GLU A 92 24.32 -9.39 5.03
CA GLU A 92 25.17 -8.88 3.94
C GLU A 92 24.49 -9.04 2.58
N LEU A 93 23.97 -10.24 2.28
CA LEU A 93 23.22 -10.51 1.04
C LEU A 93 21.97 -9.64 0.91
N SER A 94 21.23 -9.42 2.00
CA SER A 94 20.05 -8.56 1.99
C SER A 94 20.42 -7.08 1.82
N SER A 95 21.55 -6.64 2.38
CA SER A 95 22.11 -5.30 2.15
C SER A 95 22.47 -5.08 0.68
N GLU A 96 23.16 -6.03 0.04
CA GLU A 96 23.50 -5.94 -1.39
C GLU A 96 22.24 -5.94 -2.27
N PHE A 97 21.29 -6.83 -1.98
CA PHE A 97 20.03 -6.88 -2.70
C PHE A 97 19.28 -5.54 -2.61
N ARG A 98 19.18 -4.97 -1.41
CA ARG A 98 18.52 -3.68 -1.17
C ARG A 98 19.16 -2.57 -1.99
N ARG A 99 20.49 -2.51 -1.97
CA ARG A 99 21.29 -1.50 -2.68
C ARG A 99 20.97 -1.44 -4.18
N PHE A 100 20.59 -2.57 -4.77
CA PHE A 100 20.29 -2.67 -6.20
C PHE A 100 18.80 -2.69 -6.56
N THR A 101 17.89 -2.82 -5.60
CA THR A 101 16.46 -3.06 -5.90
C THR A 101 15.49 -2.15 -5.17
N GLU A 102 15.87 -1.61 -4.01
CA GLU A 102 14.91 -0.87 -3.17
C GLU A 102 14.44 0.42 -3.85
N ASN A 103 15.31 1.09 -4.60
CA ASN A 103 14.95 2.32 -5.29
C ASN A 103 13.93 2.11 -6.42
N ASP A 104 14.09 1.02 -7.20
CA ASP A 104 13.11 0.63 -8.22
C ASP A 104 11.78 0.24 -7.57
N LEU A 105 11.82 -0.54 -6.48
CA LEU A 105 10.63 -0.91 -5.71
C LEU A 105 9.94 0.33 -5.14
N ARG A 106 10.70 1.29 -4.62
CA ARG A 106 10.21 2.57 -4.09
C ARG A 106 9.53 3.39 -5.17
N SER A 107 10.14 3.49 -6.34
CA SER A 107 9.59 4.21 -7.49
C SER A 107 8.29 3.58 -7.97
N GLY A 108 8.23 2.24 -8.12
CA GLY A 108 7.01 1.54 -8.52
C GLY A 108 5.85 1.74 -7.53
N LYS A 109 6.12 1.63 -6.22
CA LYS A 109 5.10 1.88 -5.18
C LYS A 109 4.59 3.33 -5.21
N ARG A 110 5.47 4.30 -5.50
CA ARG A 110 5.07 5.70 -5.66
C ARG A 110 4.19 5.90 -6.89
N ASP A 111 4.57 5.33 -8.02
CA ASP A 111 3.79 5.44 -9.27
C ASP A 111 2.37 4.85 -9.10
N ASP A 112 2.26 3.73 -8.37
CA ASP A 112 0.98 3.12 -8.01
C ASP A 112 0.12 4.07 -7.16
N ALA A 113 0.68 4.62 -6.08
CA ALA A 113 -0.04 5.53 -5.19
C ALA A 113 -0.39 6.87 -5.87
N VAL A 114 0.47 7.39 -6.75
CA VAL A 114 0.18 8.55 -7.61
C VAL A 114 -0.99 8.25 -8.56
N THR A 115 -1.05 7.03 -9.11
CA THR A 115 -2.19 6.62 -9.94
C THR A 115 -3.49 6.61 -9.15
N VAL A 116 -3.49 6.15 -7.90
CA VAL A 116 -4.66 6.24 -7.01
C VAL A 116 -5.08 7.70 -6.80
N VAL A 117 -4.15 8.58 -6.40
CA VAL A 117 -4.46 10.00 -6.20
C VAL A 117 -5.00 10.65 -7.47
N ARG A 118 -4.35 10.42 -8.62
CA ARG A 118 -4.76 10.99 -9.92
C ARG A 118 -6.16 10.55 -10.31
N THR A 119 -6.48 9.27 -10.15
CA THR A 119 -7.80 8.72 -10.53
C THR A 119 -8.91 9.22 -9.60
N LEU A 120 -8.62 9.44 -8.31
CA LEU A 120 -9.53 10.09 -7.37
C LEU A 120 -9.71 11.59 -7.66
N ASP A 121 -8.62 12.31 -7.96
CA ASP A 121 -8.66 13.76 -8.25
C ASP A 121 -9.38 14.07 -9.58
N ALA A 122 -9.43 13.10 -10.49
CA ALA A 122 -10.20 13.23 -11.73
C ALA A 122 -11.71 13.10 -11.52
N LEU A 123 -12.17 12.62 -10.35
CA LEU A 123 -13.58 12.55 -10.03
C LEU A 123 -14.14 13.95 -9.85
N SER A 124 -15.29 14.20 -10.49
CA SER A 124 -16.11 15.38 -10.24
C SER A 124 -17.39 14.92 -9.57
N PRO A 125 -17.49 14.99 -8.23
CA PRO A 125 -18.70 14.62 -7.51
C PRO A 125 -19.89 15.39 -8.07
N ALA A 126 -20.93 14.67 -8.49
CA ALA A 126 -22.11 15.26 -9.11
C ALA A 126 -23.33 15.05 -8.20
N GLY A 127 -24.17 16.09 -8.06
CA GLY A 127 -25.42 15.99 -7.31
C GLY A 127 -25.18 15.63 -5.84
N ASP A 128 -25.72 14.49 -5.40
CA ASP A 128 -25.84 14.05 -4.00
C ASP A 128 -24.52 13.66 -3.31
N GLY A 129 -23.38 14.19 -3.75
CA GLY A 129 -22.09 14.08 -3.04
C GLY A 129 -21.30 12.80 -3.30
N GLY A 130 -21.47 12.15 -4.47
CA GLY A 130 -20.68 10.96 -4.85
C GLY A 130 -20.23 10.97 -6.31
N ALA A 131 -19.37 10.01 -6.67
CA ALA A 131 -18.88 9.81 -8.03
C ALA A 131 -18.64 8.31 -8.33
N VAL A 132 -18.73 7.94 -9.61
CA VAL A 132 -18.33 6.60 -10.07
C VAL A 132 -16.88 6.65 -10.50
N LEU A 133 -16.02 5.94 -9.79
CA LEU A 133 -14.65 5.69 -10.17
C LEU A 133 -14.62 4.56 -11.19
N THR A 134 -14.15 4.84 -12.40
CA THR A 134 -13.95 3.83 -13.46
C THR A 134 -12.46 3.69 -13.72
N LEU A 135 -11.95 2.47 -13.59
CA LEU A 135 -10.54 2.13 -13.74
C LEU A 135 -10.33 1.28 -14.98
N THR A 136 -9.27 1.57 -15.73
CA THR A 136 -8.73 0.64 -16.73
C THR A 136 -8.09 -0.57 -16.05
N GLY A 137 -7.88 -1.68 -16.78
CA GLY A 137 -7.22 -2.87 -16.22
C GLY A 137 -5.82 -2.60 -15.64
N ASP A 138 -5.09 -1.63 -16.19
CA ASP A 138 -3.76 -1.23 -15.70
C ASP A 138 -3.86 -0.41 -14.41
N GLU A 139 -4.85 0.49 -14.33
CA GLU A 139 -5.15 1.24 -13.12
C GLU A 139 -5.66 0.32 -12.00
N CYS A 140 -6.47 -0.70 -12.33
CA CYS A 140 -6.89 -1.72 -11.36
C CYS A 140 -5.69 -2.43 -10.71
N ARG A 141 -4.64 -2.76 -11.48
CA ARG A 141 -3.41 -3.39 -10.93
C ARG A 141 -2.66 -2.44 -10.01
N SER A 142 -2.61 -1.16 -10.36
CA SER A 142 -1.97 -0.11 -9.53
C SER A 142 -2.74 0.13 -8.23
N TRP A 143 -4.07 0.09 -8.31
CA TRP A 143 -4.98 0.13 -7.16
C TRP A 143 -4.80 -1.07 -6.25
N LEU A 144 -4.74 -2.31 -6.79
CA LEU A 144 -4.52 -3.50 -5.97
C LEU A 144 -3.19 -3.45 -5.20
N ARG A 145 -2.10 -3.03 -5.84
CA ARG A 145 -0.80 -2.87 -5.16
C ARG A 145 -0.86 -1.78 -4.09
N SER A 146 -1.50 -0.65 -4.38
CA SER A 146 -1.66 0.45 -3.41
C SER A 146 -2.55 0.08 -2.22
N LEU A 147 -3.68 -0.60 -2.44
CA LEU A 147 -4.56 -1.08 -1.39
C LEU A 147 -3.83 -2.08 -0.48
N ASN A 148 -3.03 -2.97 -1.06
CA ASN A 148 -2.19 -3.88 -0.30
C ASN A 148 -1.16 -3.13 0.56
N ASP A 149 -0.45 -2.15 -0.02
CA ASP A 149 0.54 -1.35 0.70
C ASP A 149 -0.07 -0.52 1.84
N LEU A 150 -1.26 0.04 1.63
CA LEU A 150 -2.05 0.69 2.68
C LEU A 150 -2.41 -0.28 3.80
N ARG A 151 -2.87 -1.49 3.45
CA ARG A 151 -3.20 -2.52 4.44
C ARG A 151 -1.98 -2.99 5.23
N LEU A 152 -0.84 -3.20 4.58
CA LEU A 152 0.41 -3.54 5.26
C LEU A 152 0.85 -2.43 6.22
N THR A 153 0.73 -1.17 5.80
CA THR A 153 1.07 0.00 6.61
C THR A 153 0.17 0.10 7.84
N ILE A 154 -1.15 0.09 7.65
CA ILE A 154 -2.12 0.22 8.74
C ILE A 154 -2.06 -1.01 9.65
N GLY A 155 -1.97 -2.22 9.08
CA GLY A 155 -1.84 -3.46 9.84
C GLY A 155 -0.61 -3.48 10.75
N THR A 156 0.51 -2.96 10.26
CA THR A 156 1.73 -2.83 11.08
C THR A 156 1.56 -1.86 12.24
N ARG A 157 0.91 -0.70 12.03
CA ARG A 157 0.66 0.28 13.09
C ARG A 157 -0.37 -0.18 14.12
N LEU A 158 -1.30 -1.01 13.68
CA LEU A 158 -2.29 -1.68 14.54
C LEU A 158 -1.71 -2.87 15.30
N GLU A 159 -0.47 -3.29 14.97
CA GLU A 159 0.15 -4.50 15.48
C GLU A 159 -0.73 -5.75 15.26
N VAL A 160 -1.40 -5.80 14.10
CA VAL A 160 -2.26 -6.95 13.74
C VAL A 160 -1.41 -8.21 13.68
N SER A 161 -1.80 -9.19 14.48
CA SER A 161 -1.20 -10.51 14.57
C SER A 161 -2.20 -11.59 14.18
N ASP A 162 -1.72 -12.78 13.82
CA ASP A 162 -2.57 -13.93 13.50
C ASP A 162 -3.46 -14.35 14.69
N GLU A 163 -3.12 -13.93 15.91
CA GLU A 163 -3.89 -14.21 17.14
C GLU A 163 -5.12 -13.30 17.30
N ASP A 164 -5.22 -12.22 16.52
CA ASP A 164 -6.33 -11.27 16.58
C ASP A 164 -7.60 -11.78 15.86
N GLU A 165 -7.53 -12.94 15.19
CA GLU A 165 -8.65 -13.60 14.53
C GLU A 165 -9.46 -14.46 15.51
N GLY A 166 -10.52 -13.90 16.11
CA GLY A 166 -11.64 -14.69 16.66
C GLY A 166 -11.88 -14.70 18.17
N GLY A 167 -11.04 -14.03 18.99
CA GLY A 167 -11.20 -13.96 20.46
C GLY A 167 -12.03 -12.78 21.03
N GLU A 168 -12.30 -12.80 22.33
CA GLU A 168 -12.73 -11.62 23.12
C GLU A 168 -11.52 -10.68 23.26
N GLY A 169 -11.49 -9.59 22.49
CA GLY A 169 -10.31 -8.74 22.31
C GLY A 169 -9.80 -8.65 20.86
N SER A 170 -10.39 -9.46 19.97
CA SER A 170 -10.17 -9.40 18.53
C SER A 170 -10.39 -7.99 17.99
N LEU A 171 -9.52 -7.56 17.05
CA LEU A 171 -9.65 -6.29 16.32
C LEU A 171 -11.06 -6.08 15.75
N TYR A 172 -11.77 -7.15 15.39
CA TYR A 172 -13.12 -7.14 14.86
C TYR A 172 -14.23 -6.81 15.89
N ARG A 173 -13.91 -6.73 17.19
CA ARG A 173 -14.88 -6.46 18.27
C ARG A 173 -14.45 -5.38 19.26
N LEU A 174 -13.64 -4.41 18.82
CA LEU A 174 -13.24 -3.29 19.67
C LEU A 174 -14.45 -2.44 20.11
N PRO A 175 -14.52 -2.02 21.40
CA PRO A 175 -15.52 -1.08 21.88
C PRO A 175 -15.55 0.21 21.07
N ASP A 176 -16.71 0.87 20.96
CA ASP A 176 -16.84 2.16 20.26
C ASP A 176 -15.91 3.26 20.80
N THR A 177 -15.49 3.13 22.05
CA THR A 177 -14.59 4.06 22.74
C THR A 177 -13.11 3.78 22.50
N ASP A 178 -12.73 2.68 21.84
CA ASP A 178 -11.32 2.35 21.60
C ASP A 178 -10.72 3.33 20.55
N PRO A 179 -9.62 4.02 20.87
CA PRO A 179 -9.01 4.99 19.96
C PRO A 179 -8.49 4.39 18.65
N ARG A 180 -8.25 3.07 18.58
CA ARG A 180 -7.80 2.36 17.38
C ARG A 180 -8.93 2.07 16.40
N LYS A 181 -10.20 2.18 16.85
CA LYS A 181 -11.38 1.79 16.07
C LYS A 181 -11.45 2.43 14.67
N PRO A 182 -11.16 3.74 14.47
CA PRO A 182 -11.18 4.32 13.14
C PRO A 182 -10.15 3.68 12.19
N MET A 183 -8.94 3.40 12.66
CA MET A 183 -7.91 2.74 11.84
C MET A 183 -8.27 1.29 11.54
N VAL A 184 -8.87 0.58 12.49
CA VAL A 184 -9.38 -0.79 12.25
C VAL A 184 -10.49 -0.75 11.20
N MET A 185 -11.45 0.17 11.30
CA MET A 185 -12.51 0.32 10.30
C MET A 185 -11.94 0.59 8.91
N ALA A 186 -10.93 1.47 8.80
CA ALA A 186 -10.24 1.72 7.53
C ALA A 186 -9.54 0.45 7.02
N TYR A 187 -8.82 -0.28 7.88
CA TYR A 187 -8.13 -1.54 7.51
C TYR A 187 -9.10 -2.58 6.94
N LEU A 188 -10.26 -2.78 7.59
CA LEU A 188 -11.29 -3.72 7.16
C LEU A 188 -11.96 -3.29 5.86
N TRP A 189 -12.28 -2.00 5.76
CA TRP A 189 -12.89 -1.45 4.56
C TRP A 189 -11.98 -1.55 3.34
N LEU A 190 -10.69 -1.22 3.48
CA LEU A 190 -9.70 -1.42 2.41
C LEU A 190 -9.57 -2.90 2.02
N GLY A 191 -9.68 -3.81 2.99
CA GLY A 191 -9.72 -5.25 2.74
C GLY A 191 -10.91 -5.66 1.85
N ALA A 192 -12.11 -5.24 2.22
CA ALA A 192 -13.32 -5.50 1.45
C ALA A 192 -13.26 -4.86 0.05
N LEU A 193 -12.73 -3.64 -0.06
CA LEU A 193 -12.56 -2.95 -1.34
C LEU A 193 -11.57 -3.71 -2.25
N GLN A 194 -10.44 -4.17 -1.70
CA GLN A 194 -9.46 -4.98 -2.42
C GLN A 194 -10.07 -6.31 -2.87
N GLU A 195 -10.80 -7.01 -2.00
CA GLU A 195 -11.49 -8.26 -2.33
C GLU A 195 -12.44 -8.07 -3.52
N THR A 196 -13.31 -7.07 -3.49
CA THR A 196 -14.24 -6.80 -4.59
C THR A 196 -13.53 -6.42 -5.89
N LEU A 197 -12.38 -5.73 -5.82
CA LEU A 197 -11.58 -5.43 -7.00
C LEU A 197 -10.94 -6.69 -7.59
N VAL A 198 -10.46 -7.62 -6.75
CA VAL A 198 -9.95 -8.91 -7.22
C VAL A 198 -11.07 -9.70 -7.87
N GLU A 199 -12.25 -9.79 -7.25
CA GLU A 199 -13.43 -10.45 -7.80
C GLU A 199 -13.85 -9.87 -9.15
N ALA A 200 -13.88 -8.54 -9.29
CA ALA A 200 -14.23 -7.88 -10.54
C ALA A 200 -13.25 -8.16 -11.69
N LEU A 201 -12.00 -8.55 -11.39
CA LEU A 201 -10.98 -8.91 -12.38
C LEU A 201 -10.90 -10.42 -12.65
N MET A 202 -11.55 -11.25 -11.83
CA MET A 202 -11.62 -12.68 -12.04
C MET A 202 -12.77 -13.01 -13.03
N PRO A 203 -12.48 -13.70 -14.14
CA PRO A 203 -13.47 -14.02 -15.17
C PRO A 203 -14.50 -15.08 -14.77
#